data_AF-A0A2H0YGI1-F1
#
_entry.id   AF-A0A2H0YGI1-F1
#
_cell.length_a   1.000
_cell.length_b   1.000
_cell.length_c   1.000
_cell.angle_alpha   90.00
_cell.angle_beta   90.00
_cell.angle_gamma   90.00
#
_symmetry.space_group_name_H-M   'P 1'
#
loop_
_entity.id
_entity.type
_entity.pdbx_description
1 polymer ?
#
loop_
_entity_poly.entity_id
_entity_poly.type
_entity_poly.pdbx_seq_one_letter_code
_entity_poly.pdbx_strand_id
1 'polypeptide(L)'
;MNSRLCHYFYRWNGGHPMRNLSLTLIITIVLAGCAVAPPAPNTPAYKPTQPTTKVQPLNTEKTVQTAATGDSLQAASAPETRPQATGTPEDARRHILRGMAAIEMAKSSDDMALAEDEFRMATEIAPQMGVAWFNLGKVQSQLGRYGDAIASYRQYLAVSPGAEDAQRVRDEIVKIEFKQEQAAKERERAGTWVGRDGAWYALALDGNRMTLKTDSRPVSEDECRSTYTLVGNVPINALVHAEYQLVLRGNRLTGTWSRGPVPADKCTIPPDTAEVEGELRDKDGMMVLRHERTSFKAVTQMSLLGDDSCAGVEPGARKMVEDVIYGPLGPGGLGVRLDGLTSWWDGGFSMVHYGWQGRLKVGVKEGSAAYGAGLRDEDEILAIDGVPVNSLNAGEAVRNLHGEVGTVVTLDIRRKGVVEPISLTVQRISLQ
;
A
#
# COMPACT_ATOMS: atom_id res chain seq x y z
N MET A 1 49.27 43.56 -17.45
CA MET A 1 49.99 44.71 -16.85
C MET A 1 49.10 45.30 -15.77
N ASN A 2 49.63 45.37 -14.54
CA ASN A 2 49.37 46.33 -13.44
C ASN A 2 47.98 46.94 -13.24
N SER A 3 47.43 47.20 -12.04
CA SER A 3 47.73 47.04 -10.61
C SER A 3 46.68 47.90 -9.86
N ARG A 4 46.53 47.69 -8.54
CA ARG A 4 45.98 48.59 -7.47
C ARG A 4 44.47 48.44 -7.19
N LEU A 5 43.98 47.98 -6.01
CA LEU A 5 44.18 48.32 -4.58
C LEU A 5 43.68 49.71 -4.14
N CYS A 6 42.66 49.73 -3.27
CA CYS A 6 42.45 50.58 -2.07
C CYS A 6 41.17 50.10 -1.35
N HIS A 7 41.23 49.35 -0.24
CA HIS A 7 41.35 49.76 1.17
C HIS A 7 40.20 50.62 1.73
N TYR A 8 39.46 50.05 2.69
CA TYR A 8 38.91 50.77 3.83
C TYR A 8 39.41 50.12 5.13
N PHE A 9 40.00 50.96 5.98
CA PHE A 9 40.52 50.69 7.31
C PHE A 9 39.38 50.69 8.33
N TYR A 10 39.43 49.80 9.32
CA TYR A 10 39.17 50.19 10.70
C TYR A 10 40.28 49.67 11.60
N ARG A 11 40.77 50.59 12.41
CA ARG A 11 41.97 50.54 13.24
C ARG A 11 41.47 50.45 14.68
N TRP A 12 41.92 49.45 15.44
CA TRP A 12 42.06 49.61 16.88
C TRP A 12 43.37 48.99 17.32
N ASN A 13 44.16 49.82 18.00
CA ASN A 13 45.55 49.60 18.36
C ASN A 13 45.62 49.57 19.88
N GLY A 14 46.38 48.63 20.44
CA GLY A 14 46.70 48.59 21.87
C GLY A 14 47.59 47.40 22.22
N GLY A 15 48.90 47.52 21.92
CA GLY A 15 49.95 46.63 22.46
C GLY A 15 50.08 46.78 23.98
N HIS A 16 50.76 45.91 24.73
CA HIS A 16 52.10 45.35 24.51
C HIS A 16 52.33 44.10 25.42
N PRO A 17 53.47 43.39 25.30
CA PRO A 17 53.58 41.95 25.45
C PRO A 17 54.25 41.50 26.75
N MET A 18 54.11 40.21 27.12
CA MET A 18 55.21 39.49 27.78
C MET A 18 55.25 38.00 27.41
N ARG A 19 56.49 37.53 27.31
CA ARG A 19 56.99 36.23 26.86
C ARG A 19 56.72 35.12 27.87
N ASN A 20 56.62 33.91 27.32
CA ASN A 20 57.10 32.62 27.84
C ASN A 20 56.70 32.19 29.27
N LEU A 21 55.93 31.11 29.36
CA LEU A 21 56.52 29.84 29.83
C LEU A 21 55.62 28.65 29.45
N SER A 22 56.24 27.70 28.76
CA SER A 22 55.69 26.39 28.45
C SER A 22 55.48 25.58 29.73
N LEU A 23 54.30 24.98 29.89
CA LEU A 23 54.11 23.81 30.75
C LEU A 23 53.09 22.87 30.09
N THR A 24 53.62 22.01 29.21
CA THR A 24 52.91 20.87 28.66
C THR A 24 52.84 19.80 29.75
N LEU A 25 51.67 19.62 30.37
CA LEU A 25 51.44 18.53 31.31
C LEU A 25 51.21 17.24 30.50
N ILE A 26 52.29 16.47 30.30
CA ILE A 26 52.23 15.12 29.75
C ILE A 26 51.72 14.19 30.85
N ILE A 27 50.45 13.77 30.76
CA ILE A 27 49.92 12.67 31.58
C ILE A 27 50.31 11.37 30.89
N THR A 28 51.44 10.79 31.30
CA THR A 28 51.82 9.40 31.02
C THR A 28 50.96 8.45 31.85
N ILE A 29 49.96 7.83 31.24
CA ILE A 29 49.26 6.67 31.81
C ILE A 29 50.14 5.44 31.56
N VAL A 30 50.68 4.89 32.65
CA VAL A 30 51.37 3.59 32.66
C VAL A 30 50.31 2.49 32.55
N LEU A 31 50.19 1.89 31.37
CA LEU A 31 49.46 0.63 31.17
C LEU A 31 50.34 -0.51 31.67
N ALA A 32 50.13 -0.95 32.90
CA ALA A 32 50.56 -2.28 33.34
C ALA A 32 49.59 -3.30 32.75
N GLY A 33 50.11 -4.12 31.83
CA GLY A 33 49.35 -5.19 31.19
C GLY A 33 49.09 -6.36 32.13
N CYS A 34 47.86 -6.89 32.06
CA CYS A 34 47.61 -8.31 32.21
C CYS A 34 46.82 -8.73 30.97
N ALA A 35 47.51 -9.42 30.05
CA ALA A 35 46.87 -10.12 28.95
C ALA A 35 46.10 -11.32 29.53
N VAL A 36 44.77 -11.25 29.56
CA VAL A 36 43.91 -12.39 29.83
C VAL A 36 43.43 -12.91 28.48
N ALA A 37 43.88 -14.12 28.13
CA ALA A 37 43.42 -14.82 26.93
C ALA A 37 41.90 -15.08 27.02
N PRO A 38 41.14 -14.92 25.92
CA PRO A 38 39.73 -15.27 25.92
C PRO A 38 39.55 -16.79 26.07
N PRO A 39 38.60 -17.28 26.90
CA PRO A 39 38.29 -18.69 26.94
C PRO A 39 37.67 -19.14 25.61
N ALA A 40 38.13 -20.30 25.12
CA ALA A 40 37.60 -20.94 23.92
C ALA A 40 36.07 -21.18 24.03
N PRO A 41 35.32 -21.07 22.92
CA PRO A 41 33.91 -21.44 22.93
C PRO A 41 33.78 -22.95 23.12
N ASN A 42 33.29 -23.35 24.29
CA ASN A 42 32.81 -24.71 24.52
C ASN A 42 31.56 -24.93 23.66
N THR A 43 31.71 -25.64 22.54
CA THR A 43 30.59 -26.22 21.79
C THR A 43 30.19 -27.55 22.43
N PRO A 44 29.05 -27.67 23.13
CA PRO A 44 28.46 -28.97 23.36
C PRO A 44 27.84 -29.47 22.05
N ALA A 45 28.25 -30.66 21.63
CA ALA A 45 27.65 -31.39 20.52
C ALA A 45 26.15 -31.62 20.79
N TYR A 46 25.30 -30.89 20.09
CA TYR A 46 23.85 -31.13 20.09
C TYR A 46 23.53 -32.34 19.20
N LYS A 47 23.29 -33.48 19.84
CA LYS A 47 22.65 -34.66 19.24
C LYS A 47 21.14 -34.40 19.15
N PRO A 48 20.49 -34.59 18.00
CA PRO A 48 19.04 -34.51 17.93
C PRO A 48 18.43 -35.77 18.58
N THR A 49 17.85 -35.59 19.76
CA THR A 49 16.95 -36.56 20.41
C THR A 49 15.53 -36.43 19.85
N GLN A 50 15.04 -37.51 19.27
CA GLN A 50 13.65 -37.70 18.86
C GLN A 50 12.69 -37.63 20.05
N PRO A 51 11.55 -36.93 19.95
CA PRO A 51 10.40 -37.16 20.79
C PRO A 51 9.58 -38.34 20.24
N THR A 52 9.59 -39.45 20.98
CA THR A 52 8.69 -40.58 20.80
C THR A 52 7.28 -40.20 21.25
N THR A 53 6.34 -40.09 20.30
CA THR A 53 4.91 -40.20 20.61
C THR A 53 4.33 -41.37 19.83
N LYS A 54 3.90 -42.37 20.59
CA LYS A 54 3.27 -43.61 20.10
C LYS A 54 1.98 -43.28 19.36
N VAL A 55 1.88 -43.74 18.10
CA VAL A 55 0.61 -43.96 17.43
C VAL A 55 0.58 -45.43 17.02
N GLN A 56 -0.40 -46.16 17.55
CA GLN A 56 -0.70 -47.54 17.20
C GLN A 56 -1.24 -47.62 15.77
N PRO A 57 -0.76 -48.55 14.93
CA PRO A 57 -1.42 -48.86 13.66
C PRO A 57 -2.46 -49.96 13.85
N LEU A 58 -3.68 -49.73 13.34
CA LEU A 58 -4.66 -50.79 13.12
C LEU A 58 -4.48 -51.31 11.69
N ASN A 59 -3.91 -52.51 11.58
CA ASN A 59 -3.91 -53.33 10.36
C ASN A 59 -5.24 -54.07 10.23
N THR A 60 -5.78 -54.12 9.01
CA THR A 60 -6.25 -55.36 8.34
C THR A 60 -6.54 -55.00 6.87
N GLU A 61 -5.64 -55.36 5.94
CA GLU A 61 -5.70 -56.52 5.03
C GLU A 61 -5.99 -56.06 3.58
N LYS A 62 -4.94 -56.03 2.73
CA LYS A 62 -4.73 -56.94 1.57
C LYS A 62 -5.94 -57.00 0.63
N THR A 63 -5.79 -56.61 -0.64
CA THR A 63 -5.23 -57.44 -1.73
C THR A 63 -4.88 -56.48 -2.89
N VAL A 64 -3.60 -56.27 -3.28
CA VAL A 64 -2.85 -57.02 -4.33
C VAL A 64 -3.65 -57.00 -5.64
N GLN A 65 -3.34 -56.22 -6.67
CA GLN A 65 -2.26 -56.28 -7.69
C GLN A 65 -2.82 -55.43 -8.87
N THR A 66 -2.12 -54.71 -9.74
CA THR A 66 -0.84 -54.95 -10.40
C THR A 66 -0.45 -53.63 -11.09
N ALA A 67 0.85 -53.35 -11.09
CA ALA A 67 1.47 -52.27 -11.85
C ALA A 67 1.81 -52.70 -13.28
N ALA A 68 1.75 -51.76 -14.23
CA ALA A 68 2.59 -51.70 -15.44
C ALA A 68 2.42 -50.28 -16.04
N THR A 69 3.26 -49.31 -15.65
CA THR A 69 4.49 -48.85 -16.35
C THR A 69 4.24 -48.17 -17.70
N GLY A 70 4.68 -46.91 -17.81
CA GLY A 70 4.92 -46.25 -19.09
C GLY A 70 4.91 -44.72 -19.00
N ASP A 71 6.08 -44.12 -18.79
CA ASP A 71 6.36 -42.68 -18.86
C ASP A 71 5.88 -42.01 -20.17
N SER A 72 5.30 -40.81 -20.07
CA SER A 72 5.76 -39.64 -20.84
C SER A 72 5.01 -38.36 -20.48
N LEU A 73 5.76 -37.26 -20.41
CA LEU A 73 5.39 -35.89 -20.09
C LEU A 73 4.40 -35.25 -21.11
N GLN A 74 3.76 -34.17 -20.63
CA GLN A 74 3.07 -33.06 -21.34
C GLN A 74 1.59 -33.23 -21.66
N ALA A 75 0.76 -32.39 -21.02
CA ALA A 75 0.16 -31.21 -21.65
C ALA A 75 -0.79 -30.54 -20.65
N ALA A 76 -0.88 -29.21 -20.71
CA ALA A 76 -1.81 -28.39 -19.95
C ALA A 76 -3.23 -28.99 -19.97
N SER A 77 -3.86 -29.04 -18.79
CA SER A 77 -5.26 -29.41 -18.65
C SER A 77 -6.10 -28.53 -19.58
N ALA A 78 -6.65 -29.15 -20.62
CA ALA A 78 -7.78 -28.60 -21.36
C ALA A 78 -8.87 -28.17 -20.36
N PRO A 79 -9.65 -27.12 -20.63
CA PRO A 79 -10.83 -26.85 -19.81
C PRO A 79 -11.65 -28.13 -19.81
N GLU A 80 -11.95 -28.67 -18.61
CA GLU A 80 -12.84 -29.81 -18.46
C GLU A 80 -14.10 -29.49 -19.26
N THR A 81 -14.29 -30.19 -20.39
CA THR A 81 -15.53 -30.14 -21.15
C THR A 81 -16.60 -30.69 -20.23
N ARG A 82 -17.34 -29.77 -19.59
CA ARG A 82 -18.52 -30.12 -18.80
C ARG A 82 -19.44 -30.97 -19.67
N PRO A 83 -20.08 -32.01 -19.11
CA PRO A 83 -21.04 -32.82 -19.85
C PRO A 83 -22.07 -31.93 -20.54
N GLN A 84 -22.30 -32.14 -21.84
CA GLN A 84 -23.39 -31.46 -22.53
C GLN A 84 -24.70 -31.78 -21.80
N ALA A 85 -25.50 -30.77 -21.49
CA ALA A 85 -26.78 -30.99 -20.84
C ALA A 85 -27.65 -31.89 -21.74
N THR A 86 -28.07 -33.03 -21.18
CA THR A 86 -28.94 -33.99 -21.87
C THR A 86 -30.39 -33.53 -21.73
N GLY A 87 -31.06 -33.21 -22.84
CA GLY A 87 -32.47 -32.79 -22.82
C GLY A 87 -33.04 -32.55 -24.21
N THR A 88 -34.36 -32.37 -24.27
CA THR A 88 -35.08 -32.03 -25.50
C THR A 88 -35.23 -30.51 -25.66
N PRO A 89 -35.54 -30.00 -26.87
CA PRO A 89 -35.91 -28.59 -27.04
C PRO A 89 -37.08 -28.14 -26.17
N GLU A 90 -38.00 -29.05 -25.83
CA GLU A 90 -39.12 -28.77 -24.92
C GLU A 90 -38.63 -28.60 -23.46
N ASP A 91 -37.59 -29.34 -23.06
CA ASP A 91 -36.95 -29.16 -21.75
C ASP A 91 -36.25 -27.80 -21.66
N ALA A 92 -35.53 -27.39 -22.72
CA ALA A 92 -34.97 -26.04 -22.79
C ALA A 92 -36.06 -24.96 -22.71
N ARG A 93 -37.18 -25.16 -23.40
CA ARG A 93 -38.34 -24.25 -23.33
C ARG A 93 -38.91 -24.16 -21.92
N ARG A 94 -39.02 -25.29 -21.20
CA ARG A 94 -39.45 -25.32 -19.80
C ARG A 94 -38.52 -24.47 -18.93
N HIS A 95 -37.22 -24.60 -19.10
CA HIS A 95 -36.23 -23.79 -18.39
C HIS A 95 -36.37 -22.29 -18.71
N ILE A 96 -36.60 -21.90 -19.97
CA ILE A 96 -36.90 -20.50 -20.32
C ILE A 96 -38.13 -19.98 -19.56
N LEU A 97 -39.23 -20.73 -19.54
CA LEU A 97 -40.47 -20.31 -18.86
C LEU A 97 -40.27 -20.19 -17.34
N ARG A 98 -39.50 -21.11 -16.75
CA ARG A 98 -39.11 -21.03 -15.32
C ARG A 98 -38.25 -19.82 -15.04
N GLY A 99 -37.28 -19.52 -15.90
CA GLY A 99 -36.45 -18.32 -15.78
C GLY A 99 -37.27 -17.03 -15.87
N MET A 100 -38.26 -16.97 -16.75
CA MET A 100 -39.19 -15.83 -16.85
C MET A 100 -40.02 -15.67 -15.57
N ALA A 101 -40.60 -16.77 -15.06
CA ALA A 101 -41.32 -16.74 -13.80
C ALA A 101 -40.42 -16.32 -12.62
N ALA A 102 -39.15 -16.74 -12.63
CA ALA A 102 -38.18 -16.32 -11.62
C ALA A 102 -37.90 -14.81 -11.68
N ILE A 103 -37.80 -14.21 -12.88
CA ILE A 103 -37.71 -12.74 -13.01
C ILE A 103 -38.95 -12.05 -12.42
N GLU A 104 -40.15 -12.54 -12.72
CA GLU A 104 -41.41 -11.96 -12.22
C GLU A 104 -41.52 -12.04 -10.69
N MET A 105 -40.95 -13.08 -10.09
CA MET A 105 -40.92 -13.27 -8.64
C MET A 105 -39.78 -12.53 -7.94
N ALA A 106 -38.77 -12.07 -8.69
CA ALA A 106 -37.57 -11.48 -8.11
C ALA A 106 -37.87 -10.16 -7.40
N LYS A 107 -37.44 -10.06 -6.14
CA LYS A 107 -37.55 -8.84 -5.33
C LYS A 107 -36.20 -8.18 -5.10
N SER A 108 -35.13 -8.91 -5.38
CA SER A 108 -33.74 -8.50 -5.21
C SER A 108 -32.86 -9.00 -6.36
N SER A 109 -31.63 -8.50 -6.45
CA SER A 109 -30.60 -9.04 -7.35
C SER A 109 -30.31 -10.52 -7.09
N ASP A 110 -30.38 -10.95 -5.82
CA ASP A 110 -30.06 -12.33 -5.46
C ASP A 110 -31.14 -13.30 -5.98
N ASP A 111 -32.40 -12.85 -6.02
CA ASP A 111 -33.50 -13.63 -6.62
C ASP A 111 -33.35 -13.77 -8.14
N MET A 112 -32.67 -12.82 -8.81
CA MET A 112 -32.38 -12.89 -10.25
C MET A 112 -31.35 -13.97 -10.59
N ALA A 113 -30.56 -14.46 -9.62
CA ALA A 113 -29.62 -15.57 -9.86
C ALA A 113 -30.34 -16.87 -10.24
N LEU A 114 -31.55 -17.11 -9.69
CA LEU A 114 -32.38 -18.25 -10.09
C LEU A 114 -32.78 -18.17 -11.57
N ALA A 115 -33.14 -16.97 -12.04
CA ALA A 115 -33.47 -16.77 -13.44
C ALA A 115 -32.27 -17.02 -14.36
N GLU A 116 -31.09 -16.56 -13.96
CA GLU A 116 -29.85 -16.81 -14.69
C GLU A 116 -29.55 -18.30 -14.82
N ASP A 117 -29.69 -19.07 -13.73
CA ASP A 117 -29.45 -20.52 -13.72
C ASP A 117 -30.41 -21.26 -14.66
N GLU A 118 -31.70 -20.90 -14.66
CA GLU A 118 -32.70 -21.47 -15.57
C GLU A 118 -32.36 -21.15 -17.03
N PHE A 119 -32.01 -19.90 -17.36
CA PHE A 119 -31.63 -19.57 -18.74
C PHE A 119 -30.31 -20.23 -19.15
N ARG A 120 -29.33 -20.35 -18.24
CA ARG A 120 -28.09 -21.08 -18.50
C ARG A 120 -28.38 -22.53 -18.85
N MET A 121 -29.23 -23.21 -18.09
CA MET A 121 -29.65 -24.59 -18.38
C MET A 121 -30.32 -24.69 -19.76
N ALA A 122 -31.17 -23.73 -20.12
CA ALA A 122 -31.78 -23.67 -21.45
C ALA A 122 -30.73 -23.53 -22.57
N THR A 123 -29.70 -22.69 -22.38
CA THR A 123 -28.61 -22.52 -23.36
C THR A 123 -27.72 -23.76 -23.48
N GLU A 124 -27.57 -24.54 -22.41
CA GLU A 124 -26.80 -25.79 -22.41
C GLU A 124 -27.58 -26.92 -23.13
N ILE A 125 -28.90 -27.02 -22.91
CA ILE A 125 -29.77 -28.04 -23.54
C ILE A 125 -30.00 -27.73 -25.02
N ALA A 126 -30.26 -26.46 -25.37
CA ALA A 126 -30.54 -26.05 -26.74
C ALA A 126 -29.71 -24.81 -27.16
N PRO A 127 -28.42 -24.99 -27.51
CA PRO A 127 -27.52 -23.88 -27.84
C PRO A 127 -27.95 -23.05 -29.07
N GLN A 128 -28.78 -23.60 -29.96
CA GLN A 128 -29.30 -22.90 -31.13
C GLN A 128 -30.58 -22.08 -30.84
N MET A 129 -31.09 -22.14 -29.61
CA MET A 129 -32.30 -21.42 -29.22
C MET A 129 -31.97 -19.99 -28.80
N GLY A 130 -31.97 -19.05 -29.76
CA GLY A 130 -31.58 -17.65 -29.53
C GLY A 130 -32.30 -16.97 -28.36
N VAL A 131 -33.59 -17.24 -28.16
CA VAL A 131 -34.37 -16.66 -27.06
C VAL A 131 -33.76 -16.94 -25.69
N ALA A 132 -33.15 -18.11 -25.49
CA ALA A 132 -32.46 -18.45 -24.24
C ALA A 132 -31.25 -17.53 -24.02
N TRP A 133 -30.39 -17.37 -25.04
CA TRP A 133 -29.23 -16.49 -24.99
C TRP A 133 -29.59 -15.02 -24.78
N PHE A 134 -30.65 -14.54 -25.44
CA PHE A 134 -31.14 -13.18 -25.25
C PHE A 134 -31.60 -12.92 -23.81
N ASN A 135 -32.39 -13.84 -23.24
CA ASN A 135 -32.87 -13.71 -21.87
C ASN A 135 -31.74 -13.85 -20.85
N LEU A 136 -30.78 -14.75 -21.09
CA LEU A 136 -29.58 -14.89 -20.27
C LEU A 136 -28.77 -13.58 -20.24
N GLY A 137 -28.49 -13.00 -21.42
CA GLY A 137 -27.76 -11.73 -21.51
C GLY A 137 -28.48 -10.57 -20.82
N LYS A 138 -29.82 -10.55 -20.89
CA LYS A 138 -30.65 -9.55 -20.20
C LYS A 138 -30.52 -9.66 -18.69
N VAL A 139 -30.65 -10.86 -18.13
CA VAL A 139 -30.49 -11.09 -16.69
C VAL A 139 -29.08 -10.77 -16.23
N GLN A 140 -28.07 -11.21 -16.97
CA GLN A 140 -26.66 -10.94 -16.67
C GLN A 140 -26.34 -9.44 -16.66
N SER A 141 -26.91 -8.67 -17.60
CA SER A 141 -26.78 -7.21 -17.64
C SER A 141 -27.40 -6.56 -16.39
N GLN A 142 -28.57 -7.04 -15.96
CA GLN A 142 -29.25 -6.56 -14.74
C GLN A 142 -28.47 -6.91 -13.47
N LEU A 143 -27.80 -8.06 -13.45
CA LEU A 143 -26.92 -8.50 -12.35
C LEU A 143 -25.55 -7.80 -12.33
N GLY A 144 -25.25 -6.90 -13.29
CA GLY A 144 -23.94 -6.25 -13.40
C GLY A 144 -22.81 -7.16 -13.93
N ARG A 145 -23.15 -8.36 -14.41
CA ARG A 145 -22.23 -9.31 -15.05
C ARG A 145 -22.01 -8.94 -16.50
N TYR A 146 -21.43 -7.78 -16.72
CA TYR A 146 -21.35 -7.15 -18.05
C TYR A 146 -20.61 -8.01 -19.08
N GLY A 147 -19.52 -8.67 -18.69
CA GLY A 147 -18.76 -9.56 -19.60
C GLY A 147 -19.59 -10.76 -20.09
N ASP A 148 -20.30 -11.42 -19.16
CA ASP A 148 -21.15 -12.56 -19.49
C ASP A 148 -22.35 -12.11 -20.34
N ALA A 149 -22.95 -10.96 -20.01
CA ALA A 149 -24.05 -10.38 -20.77
C ALA A 149 -23.68 -10.12 -22.23
N ILE A 150 -22.51 -9.52 -22.47
CA ILE A 150 -21.99 -9.28 -23.82
C ILE A 150 -21.78 -10.61 -24.55
N ALA A 151 -21.23 -11.63 -23.90
CA ALA A 151 -21.02 -12.94 -24.50
C ALA A 151 -22.35 -13.60 -24.91
N SER A 152 -23.34 -13.61 -24.02
CA SER A 152 -24.68 -14.15 -24.28
C SER A 152 -25.40 -13.41 -25.41
N TYR A 153 -25.33 -12.07 -25.44
CA TYR A 153 -25.91 -11.31 -26.54
C TYR A 153 -25.20 -11.54 -27.88
N ARG A 154 -23.87 -11.72 -27.88
CA ARG A 154 -23.12 -12.10 -29.08
C ARG A 154 -23.53 -13.49 -29.57
N GLN A 155 -23.76 -14.46 -28.68
CA GLN A 155 -24.29 -15.77 -29.05
C GLN A 155 -25.70 -15.69 -29.65
N TYR A 156 -26.59 -14.90 -29.03
CA TYR A 156 -27.92 -14.63 -29.59
C TYR A 156 -27.85 -14.10 -31.02
N LEU A 157 -26.99 -13.11 -31.29
CA LEU A 157 -26.80 -12.54 -32.63
C LEU A 157 -26.19 -13.54 -33.63
N ALA A 158 -25.40 -14.50 -33.15
CA ALA A 158 -24.81 -15.54 -33.99
C ALA A 158 -25.85 -16.60 -34.40
N VAL A 159 -26.73 -17.01 -33.48
CA VAL A 159 -27.76 -18.03 -33.76
C VAL A 159 -29.04 -17.44 -34.36
N SER A 160 -29.25 -16.13 -34.25
CA SER A 160 -30.42 -15.42 -34.79
C SER A 160 -30.04 -14.12 -35.52
N PRO A 161 -29.25 -14.22 -36.62
CA PRO A 161 -28.71 -13.04 -37.31
C PRO A 161 -29.77 -12.16 -37.98
N GLY A 162 -30.95 -12.71 -38.29
CA GLY A 162 -32.07 -12.02 -38.92
C GLY A 162 -33.19 -11.61 -37.96
N ALA A 163 -32.96 -11.66 -36.64
CA ALA A 163 -33.96 -11.25 -35.67
C ALA A 163 -34.27 -9.74 -35.80
N GLU A 164 -35.55 -9.37 -35.71
CA GLU A 164 -36.00 -7.98 -35.87
C GLU A 164 -35.35 -7.03 -34.84
N ASP A 165 -35.05 -7.55 -33.66
CA ASP A 165 -34.42 -6.81 -32.57
C ASP A 165 -32.88 -6.95 -32.52
N ALA A 166 -32.26 -7.56 -33.53
CA ALA A 166 -30.80 -7.73 -33.60
C ALA A 166 -30.05 -6.39 -33.48
N GLN A 167 -30.52 -5.32 -34.13
CA GLN A 167 -29.89 -4.00 -34.02
C GLN A 167 -30.00 -3.44 -32.59
N ARG A 168 -31.16 -3.60 -31.94
CA ARG A 168 -31.38 -3.18 -30.56
C ARG A 168 -30.44 -3.91 -29.60
N VAL A 169 -30.14 -5.18 -29.85
CA VAL A 169 -29.17 -5.94 -29.06
C VAL A 169 -27.74 -5.49 -29.30
N ARG A 170 -27.36 -5.14 -30.54
CA ARG A 170 -26.04 -4.54 -30.83
C ARG A 170 -25.87 -3.21 -30.08
N ASP A 171 -26.89 -2.36 -30.08
CA ASP A 171 -26.86 -1.10 -29.34
C ASP A 171 -26.76 -1.32 -27.82
N GLU A 172 -27.42 -2.37 -27.30
CA GLU A 172 -27.33 -2.73 -25.88
C GLU A 172 -25.93 -3.24 -25.50
N ILE A 173 -25.28 -4.03 -26.37
CA ILE A 173 -23.88 -4.44 -26.16
C ILE A 173 -22.98 -3.21 -25.99
N VAL A 174 -23.11 -2.19 -26.85
CA VAL A 174 -22.29 -0.96 -26.75
C VAL A 174 -22.52 -0.24 -25.42
N LYS A 175 -23.78 -0.17 -24.95
CA LYS A 175 -24.08 0.43 -23.64
C LYS A 175 -23.47 -0.38 -22.48
N ILE A 176 -23.50 -1.71 -22.57
CA ILE A 176 -22.91 -2.59 -21.56
C ILE A 176 -21.39 -2.50 -21.57
N GLU A 177 -20.76 -2.43 -22.74
CA GLU A 177 -19.31 -2.21 -22.88
C GLU A 177 -18.89 -0.90 -22.18
N PHE A 178 -19.64 0.19 -22.38
CA PHE A 178 -19.41 1.44 -21.65
C PHE A 178 -19.57 1.29 -20.13
N LYS A 179 -20.63 0.62 -19.65
CA LYS A 179 -20.84 0.36 -18.22
C LYS A 179 -19.70 -0.49 -17.63
N GLN A 180 -19.22 -1.47 -18.37
CA GLN A 180 -18.09 -2.31 -17.98
C GLN A 180 -16.81 -1.48 -17.84
N GLU A 181 -16.54 -0.58 -18.79
CA GLU A 181 -15.38 0.33 -18.73
C GLU A 181 -15.46 1.25 -17.50
N GLN A 182 -16.64 1.83 -17.22
CA GLN A 182 -16.82 2.66 -16.03
C GLN A 182 -16.62 1.87 -14.73
N ALA A 183 -17.21 0.66 -14.64
CA ALA A 183 -17.04 -0.19 -13.48
C ALA A 183 -15.58 -0.65 -13.29
N ALA A 184 -14.82 -0.84 -14.37
CA ALA A 184 -13.39 -1.13 -14.31
C ALA A 184 -12.60 0.06 -13.75
N LYS A 185 -12.85 1.27 -14.25
CA LYS A 185 -12.24 2.52 -13.73
C LYS A 185 -12.53 2.73 -12.24
N GLU A 186 -13.75 2.41 -11.80
CA GLU A 186 -14.09 2.47 -10.39
C GLU A 186 -13.28 1.46 -9.57
N ARG A 187 -13.18 0.20 -10.04
CA ARG A 187 -12.39 -0.84 -9.38
C ARG A 187 -10.90 -0.53 -9.35
N GLU A 188 -10.38 0.13 -10.38
CA GLU A 188 -8.97 0.56 -10.45
C GLU A 188 -8.60 1.53 -9.33
N ARG A 189 -9.56 2.23 -8.69
CA ARG A 189 -9.27 3.07 -7.53
C ARG A 189 -8.82 2.25 -6.32
N ALA A 190 -9.21 0.98 -6.22
CA ALA A 190 -8.81 0.10 -5.13
C ALA A 190 -7.30 -0.16 -5.17
N GLY A 191 -6.71 -0.36 -3.99
CA GLY A 191 -5.29 -0.67 -3.86
C GLY A 191 -4.56 0.35 -3.00
N THR A 192 -3.30 0.60 -3.34
CA THR A 192 -2.40 1.36 -2.47
C THR A 192 -2.45 2.85 -2.78
N TRP A 193 -2.56 3.66 -1.73
CA TRP A 193 -2.54 5.11 -1.76
C TRP A 193 -1.47 5.62 -0.79
N VAL A 194 -1.04 6.87 -0.93
CA VAL A 194 -0.04 7.47 -0.04
C VAL A 194 -0.48 8.86 0.42
N GLY A 195 -0.46 9.10 1.73
CA GLY A 195 -0.74 10.40 2.31
C GLY A 195 0.37 11.41 1.99
N ARG A 196 0.08 12.71 2.08
CA ARG A 196 1.07 13.80 2.01
C ARG A 196 2.26 13.60 2.96
N ASP A 197 2.02 12.96 4.09
CA ASP A 197 2.99 12.61 5.13
C ASP A 197 3.80 11.33 4.82
N GLY A 198 3.55 10.68 3.69
CA GLY A 198 4.21 9.44 3.28
C GLY A 198 3.59 8.17 3.87
N ALA A 199 2.47 8.28 4.60
CA ALA A 199 1.76 7.12 5.14
C ALA A 199 1.10 6.32 4.03
N TRP A 200 1.23 5.00 4.06
CA TRP A 200 0.62 4.09 3.08
C TRP A 200 -0.79 3.76 3.51
N TYR A 201 -1.73 3.87 2.58
CA TYR A 201 -3.13 3.53 2.78
C TYR A 201 -3.55 2.40 1.84
N ALA A 202 -4.34 1.47 2.34
CA ALA A 202 -5.04 0.47 1.55
C ALA A 202 -6.49 0.90 1.37
N LEU A 203 -6.90 1.10 0.12
CA LEU A 203 -8.27 1.41 -0.27
C LEU A 203 -8.97 0.15 -0.76
N ALA A 204 -10.04 -0.24 -0.06
CA ALA A 204 -10.99 -1.26 -0.49
C ALA A 204 -12.31 -0.61 -0.91
N LEU A 205 -12.94 -1.18 -1.93
CA LEU A 205 -14.21 -0.70 -2.48
C LEU A 205 -15.28 -1.79 -2.35
N ASP A 206 -16.47 -1.39 -1.93
CA ASP A 206 -17.68 -2.21 -1.93
C ASP A 206 -18.84 -1.36 -2.48
N GLY A 207 -19.05 -1.45 -3.80
CA GLY A 207 -19.96 -0.56 -4.51
C GLY A 207 -19.56 0.91 -4.34
N ASN A 208 -20.42 1.70 -3.70
CA ASN A 208 -20.13 3.10 -3.40
C ASN A 208 -19.49 3.32 -2.02
N ARG A 209 -19.28 2.26 -1.23
CA ARG A 209 -18.58 2.34 0.05
C ARG A 209 -17.09 2.17 -0.18
N MET A 210 -16.31 2.96 0.53
CA MET A 210 -14.87 3.00 0.44
C MET A 210 -14.31 2.87 1.84
N THR A 211 -13.41 1.92 2.04
CA THR A 211 -12.69 1.74 3.31
C THR A 211 -11.23 2.00 3.06
N LEU A 212 -10.69 3.06 3.68
CA LEU A 212 -9.30 3.46 3.55
C LEU A 212 -8.59 3.25 4.89
N LYS A 213 -7.61 2.35 4.94
CA LYS A 213 -6.91 1.96 6.17
C LYS A 213 -5.42 2.22 6.09
N THR A 214 -4.82 2.62 7.20
CA THR A 214 -3.36 2.71 7.35
C THR A 214 -2.94 2.24 8.73
N ASP A 215 -1.78 1.60 8.81
CA ASP A 215 -1.06 1.32 10.06
C ASP A 215 0.27 2.08 10.13
N SER A 216 0.51 2.97 9.15
CA SER A 216 1.79 3.63 8.93
C SER A 216 1.71 5.15 9.08
N ARG A 217 0.63 5.66 9.66
CA ARG A 217 0.44 7.09 9.82
C ARG A 217 1.35 7.64 10.94
N PRO A 218 2.22 8.62 10.64
CA PRO A 218 2.96 9.33 11.68
C PRO A 218 2.01 10.26 12.45
N VAL A 219 2.29 10.46 13.74
CA VAL A 219 1.54 11.40 14.58
C VAL A 219 2.33 12.69 14.71
N SER A 220 1.73 13.79 14.25
CA SER A 220 2.35 15.13 14.35
C SER A 220 2.28 15.69 15.77
N GLU A 221 3.24 16.53 16.15
CA GLU A 221 3.23 17.21 17.46
C GLU A 221 2.03 18.17 17.65
N ASP A 222 1.43 18.62 16.54
CA ASP A 222 0.20 19.43 16.53
C ASP A 222 -1.04 18.61 16.88
N GLU A 223 -1.00 17.29 16.63
CA GLU A 223 -2.05 16.34 17.00
C GLU A 223 -1.82 15.79 18.40
N CYS A 224 -0.64 15.27 18.69
CA CYS A 224 -0.33 14.67 19.99
C CYS A 224 1.02 15.14 20.48
N ARG A 225 1.06 15.64 21.71
CA ARG A 225 2.29 16.08 22.37
C ARG A 225 2.54 15.22 23.60
N SER A 226 3.75 14.69 23.72
CA SER A 226 4.24 14.07 24.95
C SER A 226 5.17 15.04 25.68
N THR A 227 4.99 15.22 26.98
CA THR A 227 5.80 16.11 27.80
C THR A 227 6.24 15.42 29.07
N TYR A 228 7.52 15.51 29.39
CA TYR A 228 8.11 15.09 30.65
C TYR A 228 8.28 16.30 31.58
N THR A 229 7.94 16.17 32.86
CA THR A 229 7.90 17.30 33.82
C THR A 229 9.20 18.10 33.94
N LEU A 230 10.37 17.47 33.78
CA LEU A 230 11.69 18.11 33.88
C LEU A 230 12.43 18.25 32.53
N VAL A 231 12.07 17.46 31.52
CA VAL A 231 12.75 17.42 30.22
C VAL A 231 12.02 18.25 29.17
N GLY A 232 10.72 18.45 29.32
CA GLY A 232 9.89 19.15 28.34
C GLY A 232 9.33 18.22 27.27
N ASN A 233 9.10 18.73 26.07
CA ASN A 233 8.45 17.97 25.01
C ASN A 233 9.38 16.89 24.45
N VAL A 234 8.82 15.70 24.25
CA VAL A 234 9.50 14.56 23.65
C VAL A 234 8.68 14.12 22.43
N PRO A 235 9.34 13.87 21.28
CA PRO A 235 8.66 13.47 20.07
C PRO A 235 8.00 12.10 20.23
N ILE A 236 6.80 11.95 19.66
CA ILE A 236 6.09 10.67 19.62
C ILE A 236 6.51 9.94 18.35
N ASN A 237 7.36 8.93 18.51
CA ASN A 237 7.78 8.05 17.40
C ASN A 237 6.87 6.82 17.30
N ALA A 238 5.59 7.04 17.00
CA ALA A 238 4.60 5.99 16.84
C ALA A 238 3.96 6.07 15.46
N LEU A 239 3.79 4.91 14.83
CA LEU A 239 2.92 4.73 13.68
C LEU A 239 1.58 4.22 14.19
N VAL A 240 0.50 4.86 13.78
CA VAL A 240 -0.84 4.59 14.32
C VAL A 240 -1.79 4.09 13.27
N HIS A 241 -2.69 3.21 13.71
CA HIS A 241 -3.82 2.78 12.92
C HIS A 241 -4.80 3.95 12.70
N ALA A 242 -5.19 4.18 11.46
CA ALA A 242 -6.30 5.07 11.12
C ALA A 242 -7.15 4.49 10.00
N GLU A 243 -8.44 4.77 10.06
CA GLU A 243 -9.44 4.23 9.16
C GLU A 243 -10.43 5.31 8.75
N TYR A 244 -10.74 5.37 7.46
CA TYR A 244 -11.85 6.13 6.91
C TYR A 244 -12.89 5.17 6.35
N GLN A 245 -14.13 5.37 6.75
CA GLN A 245 -15.31 4.68 6.22
C GLN A 245 -16.14 5.69 5.46
N LEU A 246 -16.03 5.67 4.13
CA LEU A 246 -16.57 6.71 3.24
C LEU A 246 -17.65 6.15 2.32
N VAL A 247 -18.56 7.02 1.90
CA VAL A 247 -19.54 6.77 0.85
C VAL A 247 -19.30 7.77 -0.27
N LEU A 248 -19.12 7.27 -1.48
CA LEU A 248 -18.91 8.08 -2.69
C LEU A 248 -20.25 8.36 -3.37
N ARG A 249 -20.51 9.64 -3.64
CA ARG A 249 -21.65 10.10 -4.46
C ARG A 249 -21.16 11.11 -5.49
N GLY A 250 -21.02 10.67 -6.74
CA GLY A 250 -20.33 11.46 -7.76
C GLY A 250 -18.85 11.60 -7.39
N ASN A 251 -18.37 12.82 -7.12
CA ASN A 251 -17.02 13.06 -6.60
C ASN A 251 -16.98 13.33 -5.08
N ARG A 252 -18.12 13.42 -4.41
CA ARG A 252 -18.19 13.77 -2.99
C ARG A 252 -18.04 12.54 -2.13
N LEU A 253 -17.23 12.66 -1.09
CA LEU A 253 -17.01 11.65 -0.07
C LEU A 253 -17.60 12.16 1.24
N THR A 254 -18.33 11.28 1.93
CA THR A 254 -18.86 11.55 3.28
C THR A 254 -18.72 10.30 4.11
N GLY A 255 -18.44 10.42 5.40
CA GLY A 255 -18.46 9.28 6.31
C GLY A 255 -17.74 9.58 7.60
N THR A 256 -17.04 8.58 8.14
CA THR A 256 -16.33 8.73 9.41
C THR A 256 -14.83 8.48 9.27
N TRP A 257 -14.06 9.19 10.07
CA TRP A 257 -12.65 8.95 10.30
C TRP A 257 -12.45 8.50 11.73
N SER A 258 -11.52 7.57 11.93
CA SER A 258 -11.09 7.14 13.26
C SER A 258 -9.59 6.88 13.32
N ARG A 259 -9.02 7.05 14.51
CA ARG A 259 -7.63 6.69 14.85
C ARG A 259 -7.62 5.84 16.12
N GLY A 260 -6.83 4.77 16.11
CA GLY A 260 -6.56 3.95 17.30
C GLY A 260 -5.74 4.70 18.37
N PRO A 261 -5.60 4.17 19.59
CA PRO A 261 -4.84 4.84 20.66
C PRO A 261 -3.38 5.11 20.27
N VAL A 262 -2.81 6.25 20.72
CA VAL A 262 -1.38 6.58 20.47
C VAL A 262 -0.55 6.24 21.71
N PRO A 263 0.49 5.42 21.60
CA PRO A 263 1.47 5.26 22.67
C PRO A 263 2.33 6.52 22.76
N ALA A 264 2.26 7.21 23.90
CA ALA A 264 3.05 8.39 24.24
C ALA A 264 3.98 8.04 25.42
N ASP A 265 4.83 7.03 25.20
CA ASP A 265 5.73 6.43 26.19
C ASP A 265 4.97 5.84 27.40
N LYS A 266 4.97 6.51 28.55
CA LYS A 266 4.26 6.05 29.76
C LYS A 266 2.75 6.27 29.69
N CYS A 267 2.30 7.16 28.82
CA CYS A 267 0.89 7.48 28.63
C CYS A 267 0.33 6.82 27.37
N THR A 268 -0.97 6.55 27.38
CA THR A 268 -1.72 6.15 26.19
C THR A 268 -2.75 7.23 25.88
N ILE A 269 -2.57 7.89 24.73
CA ILE A 269 -3.53 8.87 24.24
C ILE A 269 -4.74 8.12 23.68
N PRO A 270 -5.97 8.52 24.03
CA PRO A 270 -7.17 7.79 23.60
C PRO A 270 -7.35 7.82 22.07
N PRO A 271 -8.18 6.90 21.55
CA PRO A 271 -8.63 6.98 20.16
C PRO A 271 -9.41 8.27 19.90
N ASP A 272 -9.45 8.69 18.64
CA ASP A 272 -10.20 9.87 18.20
C ASP A 272 -11.09 9.50 17.00
N THR A 273 -12.20 10.21 16.85
CA THR A 273 -13.17 9.96 15.78
C THR A 273 -13.88 11.25 15.38
N ALA A 274 -14.19 11.40 14.10
CA ALA A 274 -14.90 12.53 13.56
C ALA A 274 -15.69 12.17 12.30
N GLU A 275 -16.71 12.96 11.99
CA GLU A 275 -17.30 12.98 10.65
C GLU A 275 -16.28 13.57 9.67
N VAL A 276 -16.24 13.01 8.47
CA VAL A 276 -15.35 13.43 7.40
C VAL A 276 -16.15 13.73 6.13
N GLU A 277 -15.80 14.85 5.52
CA GLU A 277 -16.28 15.23 4.20
C GLU A 277 -15.08 15.37 3.26
N GLY A 278 -15.27 15.08 1.99
CA GLY A 278 -14.17 15.09 1.05
C GLY A 278 -14.56 15.05 -0.41
N GLU A 279 -13.54 14.99 -1.22
CA GLU A 279 -13.62 15.01 -2.67
C GLU A 279 -12.63 14.01 -3.26
N LEU A 280 -13.09 13.23 -4.24
CA LEU A 280 -12.25 12.40 -5.08
C LEU A 280 -11.95 13.12 -6.40
N ARG A 281 -10.67 13.34 -6.69
CA ARG A 281 -10.16 13.97 -7.91
C ARG A 281 -9.44 12.93 -8.76
N ASP A 282 -10.20 12.16 -9.53
CA ASP A 282 -9.65 11.08 -10.37
C ASP A 282 -8.57 11.59 -11.35
N LYS A 283 -8.78 12.77 -11.95
CA LYS A 283 -7.82 13.37 -12.91
C LYS A 283 -6.45 13.66 -12.30
N ASP A 284 -6.44 14.05 -11.04
CA ASP A 284 -5.22 14.42 -10.32
C ASP A 284 -4.62 13.22 -9.56
N GLY A 285 -5.37 12.12 -9.46
CA GLY A 285 -5.04 10.98 -8.59
C GLY A 285 -4.99 11.39 -7.13
N MET A 286 -5.99 12.17 -6.67
CA MET A 286 -6.02 12.72 -5.32
C MET A 286 -7.35 12.50 -4.63
N MET A 287 -7.30 12.21 -3.33
CA MET A 287 -8.42 12.24 -2.42
C MET A 287 -8.14 13.32 -1.37
N VAL A 288 -9.08 14.26 -1.22
CA VAL A 288 -8.96 15.36 -0.25
C VAL A 288 -10.04 15.19 0.81
N LEU A 289 -9.62 14.90 2.04
CA LEU A 289 -10.50 14.59 3.17
C LEU A 289 -10.36 15.68 4.23
N ARG A 290 -11.50 16.16 4.75
CA ARG A 290 -11.57 17.22 5.76
C ARG A 290 -12.39 16.76 6.93
N HIS A 291 -11.82 16.88 8.11
CA HIS A 291 -12.46 16.49 9.36
C HIS A 291 -11.83 17.20 10.54
N GLU A 292 -12.48 17.15 11.69
CA GLU A 292 -11.88 17.65 12.94
C GLU A 292 -10.92 16.61 13.53
N ARG A 293 -9.83 17.09 14.14
CA ARG A 293 -8.93 16.31 15.00
C ARG A 293 -8.81 16.95 16.35
N THR A 294 -8.93 16.15 17.41
CA THR A 294 -8.67 16.58 18.77
C THR A 294 -7.17 16.56 19.04
N SER A 295 -6.59 17.69 19.41
CA SER A 295 -5.20 17.70 19.90
C SER A 295 -5.13 17.08 21.30
N PHE A 296 -4.06 16.37 21.65
CA PHE A 296 -3.88 15.80 23.00
C PHE A 296 -2.50 16.15 23.58
N LYS A 297 -2.48 16.36 24.90
CA LYS A 297 -1.24 16.53 25.67
C LYS A 297 -1.13 15.41 26.70
N ALA A 298 -0.16 14.53 26.50
CA ALA A 298 0.23 13.52 27.48
C ALA A 298 1.34 14.07 28.37
N VAL A 299 1.20 13.92 29.69
CA VAL A 299 2.19 14.36 30.67
C VAL A 299 2.72 13.15 31.42
N THR A 300 4.03 12.93 31.31
CA THR A 300 4.75 11.90 32.05
C THR A 300 5.44 12.52 33.26
N GLN A 301 5.17 11.98 34.43
CA GLN A 301 5.83 12.35 35.67
C GLN A 301 7.11 11.52 35.82
N MET A 302 8.24 12.23 35.86
CA MET A 302 9.53 11.62 36.14
C MET A 302 9.66 11.24 37.61
N SER A 303 10.29 10.09 37.86
CA SER A 303 10.67 9.67 39.21
C SER A 303 12.19 9.61 39.34
N LEU A 304 12.74 10.19 40.42
CA LEU A 304 14.18 10.16 40.69
C LEU A 304 14.64 8.83 41.32
N LEU A 305 13.73 8.09 41.93
CA LEU A 305 14.02 6.90 42.75
C LEU A 305 13.16 5.68 42.37
N GLY A 306 12.39 5.78 41.29
CA GLY A 306 11.50 4.72 40.79
C GLY A 306 11.19 4.90 39.31
N ASP A 307 10.19 4.18 38.80
CA ASP A 307 9.81 4.25 37.39
C ASP A 307 8.98 5.51 37.08
N ASP A 308 9.17 6.05 35.88
CA ASP A 308 8.33 7.12 35.35
C ASP A 308 6.89 6.62 35.15
N SER A 309 5.92 7.51 35.40
CA SER A 309 4.51 7.18 35.34
C SER A 309 3.70 8.22 34.55
N CYS A 310 2.57 7.80 33.98
CA CYS A 310 1.68 8.75 33.33
C CYS A 310 0.99 9.62 34.39
N ALA A 311 1.18 10.94 34.30
CA ALA A 311 0.50 11.91 35.16
C ALA A 311 -0.90 12.24 34.66
N GLY A 312 -1.11 12.18 33.35
CA GLY A 312 -2.42 12.39 32.73
C GLY A 312 -2.36 12.62 31.23
N VAL A 313 -3.52 12.55 30.58
CA VAL A 313 -3.73 12.93 29.18
C VAL A 313 -4.86 13.93 29.11
N GLU A 314 -4.57 15.12 28.61
CA GLU A 314 -5.52 16.24 28.51
C GLU A 314 -5.92 16.46 27.05
N PRO A 315 -7.23 16.46 26.71
CA PRO A 315 -7.69 16.86 25.40
C PRO A 315 -7.57 18.38 25.24
N GLY A 316 -7.06 18.81 24.09
CA GLY A 316 -6.94 20.20 23.69
C GLY A 316 -8.04 20.59 22.69
N ALA A 317 -7.72 21.58 21.84
CA ALA A 317 -8.65 22.08 20.84
C ALA A 317 -8.93 21.04 19.75
N ARG A 318 -10.16 21.07 19.23
CA ARG A 318 -10.48 20.45 17.94
C ARG A 318 -10.14 21.40 16.81
N LYS A 319 -9.38 20.92 15.83
CA LYS A 319 -8.98 21.70 14.66
C LYS A 319 -9.45 20.98 13.40
N MET A 320 -9.97 21.75 12.45
CA MET A 320 -10.22 21.26 11.11
C MET A 320 -8.88 20.97 10.44
N VAL A 321 -8.72 19.75 9.92
CA VAL A 321 -7.55 19.33 9.16
C VAL A 321 -7.96 18.91 7.76
N GLU A 322 -7.00 18.97 6.84
CA GLU A 322 -7.16 18.50 5.48
C GLU A 322 -6.07 17.46 5.20
N ASP A 323 -6.47 16.21 4.96
CA ASP A 323 -5.57 15.17 4.48
C ASP A 323 -5.69 15.07 2.97
N VAL A 324 -4.53 15.11 2.31
CA VAL A 324 -4.42 14.86 0.87
C VAL A 324 -3.72 13.53 0.70
N ILE A 325 -4.38 12.63 -0.03
CA ILE A 325 -3.94 11.26 -0.25
C ILE A 325 -3.85 11.03 -1.75
N TYR A 326 -2.70 10.56 -2.22
CA TYR A 326 -2.38 10.38 -3.63
C TYR A 326 -2.48 8.92 -4.03
N GLY A 327 -3.09 8.64 -5.18
CA GLY A 327 -3.22 7.29 -5.69
C GLY A 327 -4.34 7.11 -6.72
N PRO A 328 -4.65 5.86 -7.07
CA PRO A 328 -3.93 4.64 -6.67
C PRO A 328 -2.47 4.68 -7.18
N LEU A 329 -1.53 4.16 -6.40
CA LEU A 329 -0.14 4.03 -6.81
C LEU A 329 0.00 2.93 -7.86
N GLY A 330 0.82 3.19 -8.87
CA GLY A 330 1.15 2.18 -9.88
C GLY A 330 1.79 0.94 -9.24
N PRO A 331 1.53 -0.26 -9.79
CA PRO A 331 2.01 -1.54 -9.23
C PRO A 331 3.53 -1.73 -9.35
N GLY A 332 4.20 -0.91 -10.17
CA GLY A 332 5.64 -0.90 -10.34
C GLY A 332 6.33 0.14 -9.45
N GLY A 333 7.53 -0.20 -8.97
CA GLY A 333 8.42 0.74 -8.28
C GLY A 333 9.87 0.26 -8.25
N LEU A 334 10.72 0.90 -7.45
CA LEU A 334 12.15 0.62 -7.41
C LEU A 334 12.52 -0.72 -6.75
N GLY A 335 11.64 -1.29 -5.93
CA GLY A 335 11.92 -2.51 -5.16
C GLY A 335 12.99 -2.31 -4.07
N VAL A 336 13.04 -1.11 -3.49
CA VAL A 336 14.00 -0.71 -2.45
C VAL A 336 13.25 -0.22 -1.22
N ARG A 337 13.92 -0.26 -0.05
CA ARG A 337 13.41 0.41 1.14
C ARG A 337 13.59 1.92 0.97
N LEU A 338 12.60 2.71 1.37
CA LEU A 338 12.67 4.16 1.36
C LEU A 338 12.86 4.68 2.79
N ASP A 339 13.90 5.48 2.99
CA ASP A 339 14.21 6.12 4.27
C ASP A 339 14.06 7.63 4.16
N GLY A 340 13.57 8.27 5.22
CA GLY A 340 13.33 9.72 5.24
C GLY A 340 11.86 10.15 5.10
N LEU A 341 10.93 9.22 4.92
CA LEU A 341 9.50 9.53 4.80
C LEU A 341 8.93 10.08 6.12
N THR A 342 9.24 9.44 7.24
CA THR A 342 8.67 9.78 8.57
C THR A 342 9.69 10.30 9.58
N SER A 343 10.98 10.07 9.35
CA SER A 343 12.06 10.64 10.16
C SER A 343 13.38 10.61 9.42
N TRP A 344 14.29 11.51 9.79
CA TRP A 344 15.63 11.62 9.22
C TRP A 344 16.71 11.73 10.30
N TRP A 345 17.86 11.12 10.04
CA TRP A 345 19.03 11.17 10.92
C TRP A 345 20.32 11.46 10.13
N ASP A 346 21.05 12.50 10.53
CA ASP A 346 22.29 12.93 9.87
C ASP A 346 23.58 12.48 10.58
N GLY A 347 23.49 11.76 11.70
CA GLY A 347 24.67 11.40 12.50
C GLY A 347 25.08 12.49 13.48
N GLY A 348 25.35 12.12 14.75
CA GLY A 348 25.77 13.04 15.81
C GLY A 348 24.96 12.89 17.10
N PHE A 349 25.34 13.63 18.15
CA PHE A 349 24.77 13.51 19.50
C PHE A 349 23.38 14.16 19.69
N SER A 350 22.75 14.77 18.68
CA SER A 350 21.35 15.21 18.81
C SER A 350 20.67 15.57 17.49
N MET A 351 19.35 15.40 17.50
CA MET A 351 18.30 15.68 16.51
C MET A 351 18.05 14.59 15.45
N VAL A 352 17.36 13.53 15.87
CA VAL A 352 16.43 12.85 14.94
C VAL A 352 15.36 13.88 14.58
N HIS A 353 15.24 14.19 13.29
CA HIS A 353 14.19 15.06 12.79
C HIS A 353 12.98 14.20 12.44
N TYR A 354 11.81 14.49 13.01
CA TYR A 354 10.58 13.76 12.74
C TYR A 354 9.78 14.45 11.63
N GLY A 355 9.11 13.64 10.82
CA GLY A 355 8.41 14.07 9.61
C GLY A 355 9.32 14.28 8.40
N TRP A 356 8.68 14.60 7.27
CA TRP A 356 9.35 14.83 5.99
C TRP A 356 10.30 16.02 6.02
N GLN A 357 11.57 15.80 5.64
CA GLN A 357 12.61 16.83 5.61
C GLN A 357 13.05 17.21 4.17
N GLY A 358 12.27 16.82 3.15
CA GLY A 358 12.64 17.04 1.75
C GLY A 358 13.83 16.20 1.29
N ARG A 359 14.05 15.05 1.94
CA ARG A 359 15.20 14.16 1.71
C ARG A 359 14.73 12.72 1.70
N LEU A 360 15.30 11.94 0.78
CA LEU A 360 14.91 10.56 0.56
C LEU A 360 16.16 9.72 0.31
N LYS A 361 16.29 8.61 1.04
CA LYS A 361 17.36 7.63 0.88
C LYS A 361 16.80 6.30 0.45
N VAL A 362 17.63 5.51 -0.21
CA VAL A 362 17.30 4.15 -0.60
C VAL A 362 18.11 3.13 0.19
N GLY A 363 17.42 2.14 0.73
CA GLY A 363 18.00 0.90 1.22
C GLY A 363 18.03 -0.14 0.11
N VAL A 364 19.22 -0.42 -0.44
CA VAL A 364 19.38 -1.21 -1.66
C VAL A 364 20.08 -2.52 -1.33
N LYS A 365 19.39 -3.64 -1.58
CA LYS A 365 19.96 -4.98 -1.41
C LYS A 365 20.89 -5.32 -2.59
N GLU A 366 22.08 -5.81 -2.30
CA GLU A 366 22.99 -6.33 -3.33
C GLU A 366 22.33 -7.47 -4.13
N GLY A 367 22.51 -7.46 -5.45
CA GLY A 367 21.88 -8.40 -6.38
C GLY A 367 20.42 -8.10 -6.74
N SER A 368 19.81 -7.03 -6.20
CA SER A 368 18.49 -6.55 -6.63
C SER A 368 18.52 -5.89 -8.01
N ALA A 369 17.34 -5.71 -8.63
CA ALA A 369 17.21 -4.98 -9.89
C ALA A 369 17.71 -3.52 -9.77
N ALA A 370 17.39 -2.85 -8.66
CA ALA A 370 17.90 -1.51 -8.35
C ALA A 370 19.43 -1.47 -8.25
N TYR A 371 20.04 -2.47 -7.60
CA TYR A 371 21.51 -2.58 -7.54
C TYR A 371 22.13 -2.77 -8.94
N GLY A 372 21.52 -3.62 -9.76
CA GLY A 372 21.92 -3.83 -11.16
C GLY A 372 21.81 -2.56 -12.01
N ALA A 373 20.83 -1.70 -11.73
CA ALA A 373 20.67 -0.39 -12.36
C ALA A 373 21.66 0.68 -11.87
N GLY A 374 22.53 0.35 -10.90
CA GLY A 374 23.60 1.23 -10.42
C GLY A 374 23.31 1.94 -9.10
N LEU A 375 22.11 1.77 -8.51
CA LEU A 375 21.83 2.26 -7.16
C LEU A 375 22.64 1.48 -6.12
N ARG A 376 23.01 2.14 -5.04
CA ARG A 376 23.73 1.58 -3.91
C ARG A 376 23.02 1.95 -2.62
N ASP A 377 23.28 1.17 -1.59
CA ASP A 377 22.73 1.42 -0.26
C ASP A 377 23.18 2.80 0.25
N GLU A 378 22.28 3.52 0.92
CA GLU A 378 22.48 4.89 1.41
C GLU A 378 22.62 5.98 0.33
N ASP A 379 22.41 5.67 -0.94
CA ASP A 379 22.26 6.70 -1.97
C ASP A 379 21.05 7.60 -1.62
N GLU A 380 21.27 8.91 -1.69
CA GLU A 380 20.21 9.91 -1.44
C GLU A 380 19.67 10.40 -2.77
N ILE A 381 18.36 10.29 -2.96
CA ILE A 381 17.68 10.77 -4.16
C ILE A 381 17.50 12.29 -4.04
N LEU A 382 18.11 13.02 -4.97
CA LEU A 382 18.04 14.47 -5.08
C LEU A 382 16.90 14.91 -6.00
N ALA A 383 16.64 14.17 -7.07
CA ALA A 383 15.53 14.43 -8.00
C ALA A 383 14.96 13.14 -8.60
N ILE A 384 13.67 13.18 -8.95
CA ILE A 384 12.92 12.09 -9.60
C ILE A 384 12.33 12.67 -10.88
N ASP A 385 12.73 12.12 -12.03
CA ASP A 385 12.35 12.60 -13.36
C ASP A 385 12.57 14.12 -13.53
N GLY A 386 13.69 14.62 -12.99
CA GLY A 386 14.08 16.04 -13.01
C GLY A 386 13.37 16.92 -11.98
N VAL A 387 12.45 16.37 -11.18
CA VAL A 387 11.77 17.11 -10.11
C VAL A 387 12.55 16.97 -8.79
N PRO A 388 13.05 18.06 -8.18
CA PRO A 388 13.82 17.98 -6.95
C PRO A 388 13.01 17.42 -5.78
N VAL A 389 13.56 16.46 -5.03
CA VAL A 389 12.87 15.81 -3.90
C VAL A 389 12.50 16.80 -2.81
N ASN A 390 13.34 17.80 -2.56
CA ASN A 390 13.07 18.85 -1.56
C ASN A 390 11.93 19.80 -1.94
N SER A 391 11.46 19.77 -3.18
CA SER A 391 10.28 20.53 -3.65
C SER A 391 8.97 19.75 -3.50
N LEU A 392 9.06 18.46 -3.19
CA LEU A 392 7.93 17.54 -3.07
C LEU A 392 7.58 17.34 -1.59
N ASN A 393 6.34 16.95 -1.30
CA ASN A 393 6.04 16.27 -0.04
C ASN A 393 6.36 14.76 -0.12
N ALA A 394 6.35 14.07 1.03
CA ALA A 394 6.70 12.65 1.11
C ALA A 394 5.81 11.78 0.19
N GLY A 395 4.51 12.04 0.16
CA GLY A 395 3.57 11.32 -0.69
C GLY A 395 3.82 11.52 -2.18
N GLU A 396 4.14 12.75 -2.61
CA GLU A 396 4.49 13.04 -4.00
C GLU A 396 5.81 12.38 -4.41
N ALA A 397 6.82 12.36 -3.54
CA ALA A 397 8.07 11.66 -3.79
C ALA A 397 7.83 10.16 -3.99
N VAL A 398 7.04 9.52 -3.11
CA VAL A 398 6.64 8.12 -3.27
C VAL A 398 5.86 7.92 -4.57
N ARG A 399 4.86 8.76 -4.85
CA ARG A 399 4.06 8.69 -6.08
C ARG A 399 4.92 8.71 -7.33
N ASN A 400 5.90 9.60 -7.41
CA ASN A 400 6.76 9.75 -8.60
C ASN A 400 7.69 8.54 -8.81
N LEU A 401 8.02 7.81 -7.74
CA LEU A 401 8.78 6.55 -7.84
C LEU A 401 7.92 5.39 -8.36
N HIS A 402 6.60 5.48 -8.28
CA HIS A 402 5.67 4.45 -8.73
C HIS A 402 5.18 4.68 -10.16
N GLY A 403 4.71 3.61 -10.81
CA GLY A 403 4.21 3.64 -12.18
C GLY A 403 3.83 2.25 -12.70
N GLU A 404 3.64 2.12 -14.02
CA GLU A 404 3.45 0.80 -14.65
C GLU A 404 4.73 -0.03 -14.58
N VAL A 405 4.58 -1.34 -14.39
CA VAL A 405 5.72 -2.27 -14.38
C VAL A 405 6.41 -2.25 -15.74
N GLY A 406 7.74 -2.19 -15.73
CA GLY A 406 8.56 -2.16 -16.94
C GLY A 406 8.86 -0.75 -17.46
N THR A 407 8.14 0.28 -17.00
CA THR A 407 8.50 1.68 -17.27
C THR A 407 9.78 2.08 -16.53
N VAL A 408 10.40 3.19 -16.92
CA VAL A 408 11.63 3.69 -16.30
C VAL A 408 11.39 4.97 -15.52
N VAL A 409 12.24 5.20 -14.52
CA VAL A 409 12.35 6.45 -13.75
C VAL A 409 13.80 6.91 -13.77
N THR A 410 14.01 8.21 -13.92
CA THR A 410 15.33 8.83 -13.86
C THR A 410 15.56 9.42 -12.47
N LEU A 411 16.67 9.07 -11.83
CA LEU A 411 17.02 9.51 -10.50
C LEU A 411 18.34 10.26 -10.55
N ASP A 412 18.36 11.48 -10.02
CA ASP A 412 19.62 12.15 -9.67
C ASP A 412 19.92 11.82 -8.22
N ILE A 413 21.08 11.23 -7.95
CA ILE A 413 21.45 10.76 -6.62
C ILE A 413 22.75 11.40 -6.12
N ARG A 414 22.87 11.49 -4.80
CA ARG A 414 24.11 11.78 -4.09
C ARG A 414 24.63 10.50 -3.45
N ARG A 415 25.86 10.14 -3.80
CA ARG A 415 26.59 9.01 -3.21
C ARG A 415 27.68 9.50 -2.28
N LYS A 416 27.77 8.90 -1.09
CA LYS A 416 28.82 9.23 -0.12
C LYS A 416 30.21 9.07 -0.74
N GLY A 417 31.04 10.12 -0.65
CA GLY A 417 32.40 10.13 -1.20
C GLY A 417 32.50 10.49 -2.69
N VAL A 418 31.37 10.71 -3.37
CA VAL A 418 31.33 11.22 -4.75
C VAL A 418 30.92 12.69 -4.72
N VAL A 419 31.68 13.55 -5.39
CA VAL A 419 31.47 15.01 -5.37
C VAL A 419 30.28 15.41 -6.23
N GLU A 420 30.22 14.90 -7.46
CA GLU A 420 29.16 15.24 -8.41
C GLU A 420 27.97 14.28 -8.28
N PRO A 421 26.72 14.78 -8.44
CA PRO A 421 25.55 13.93 -8.54
C PRO A 421 25.65 12.90 -9.67
N ILE A 422 25.05 11.73 -9.46
CA ILE A 422 24.99 10.65 -10.46
C ILE A 422 23.56 10.54 -10.96
N SER A 423 23.34 10.62 -12.26
CA SER A 423 22.04 10.33 -12.88
C SER A 423 21.94 8.86 -13.27
N LEU A 424 20.88 8.20 -12.83
CA LEU A 424 20.62 6.78 -13.09
C LEU A 424 19.23 6.61 -13.67
N THR A 425 19.06 5.66 -14.59
CA THR A 425 17.75 5.23 -15.07
C THR A 425 17.44 3.85 -14.50
N VAL A 426 16.34 3.75 -13.77
CA VAL A 426 15.94 2.50 -13.10
C VAL A 426 14.61 2.04 -13.68
N GLN A 427 14.52 0.76 -14.03
CA GLN A 427 13.26 0.16 -14.47
C GLN A 427 12.40 -0.19 -13.24
N ARG A 428 11.12 0.21 -13.28
CA ARG A 428 10.13 -0.15 -12.25
C ARG A 428 9.81 -1.64 -12.35
N ILE A 429 10.02 -2.35 -11.26
CA ILE A 429 9.66 -3.77 -11.12
C ILE A 429 8.34 -3.92 -10.38
N SER A 430 7.68 -5.07 -10.54
CA SER A 430 6.49 -5.40 -9.75
C SER A 430 6.83 -5.41 -8.25
N LEU A 431 5.98 -4.79 -7.44
CA LEU A 431 6.07 -4.79 -5.98
C LEU A 431 5.13 -5.81 -5.31
N GLN A 432 4.45 -6.64 -6.12
CA GLN A 432 3.53 -7.69 -5.67
C GLN A 432 4.22 -8.85 -4.96
#